data_AF-A0A835IM82-F1
#
_entry.id   AF-A0A835IM82-F1
#
_cell.length_a   1.000
_cell.length_b   1.000
_cell.length_c   1.000
_cell.angle_alpha   90.00
_cell.angle_beta   90.00
_cell.angle_gamma   90.00
#
_symmetry.space_group_name_H-M   'P 1'
#
loop_
_entity.id
_entity.type
_entity.pdbx_description
1 polymer ?
#
loop_
_entity_poly.entity_id
_entity_poly.type
_entity_poly.pdbx_seq_one_letter_code
_entity_poly.pdbx_strand_id
1 'polypeptide(L)'
;MQELPRKKVRGSNIVIKLDITKAYDCVDWGFLRRVLQKFGFADNVMQLISNCVEIPWYSVVLQGFFKSSRGLRQGDLLSPLLFILSEEVLSRALTDREDFEKIGLSSLVTVGVRDIQGEGFPEEFCGAADSVFLDLPQPWLAIPSAGKMLKPDGVLCSFSPCIEQVQRSCETLKTNFTDIRTFEVLLRSYEVREGKTDFTVSDSGGPIGSLPCKRRHVSEEVSNGRNNKCSSPAVMARPCAEARGHTGYLTFARLKCLR
;
A
#
# COMPACT_ATOMS: atom_id res chain seq x y z
N MET A 1 -26.12 -14.04 17.23
CA MET A 1 -24.82 -14.31 17.90
C MET A 1 -24.50 -15.77 17.65
N GLN A 2 -23.57 -16.05 16.74
CA GLN A 2 -23.14 -17.41 16.40
C GLN A 2 -21.63 -17.42 16.58
N GLU A 3 -21.14 -18.18 17.55
CA GLU A 3 -19.72 -18.31 17.83
C GLU A 3 -19.02 -18.99 16.64
N LEU A 4 -18.02 -18.32 16.06
CA LEU A 4 -17.20 -18.88 14.98
C LEU A 4 -16.17 -19.85 15.58
N PRO A 5 -16.09 -21.10 15.10
CA PRO A 5 -15.19 -22.11 15.65
C PRO A 5 -13.73 -21.76 15.33
N ARG A 6 -12.91 -21.62 16.38
CA ARG A 6 -11.46 -21.39 16.28
C ARG A 6 -10.76 -22.59 15.65
N LYS A 7 -10.51 -22.53 14.34
CA LYS A 7 -9.67 -23.52 13.64
C LYS A 7 -8.21 -23.11 13.78
N LYS A 8 -7.40 -23.95 14.45
CA LYS A 8 -5.96 -23.73 14.61
C LYS A 8 -5.28 -23.87 13.25
N VAL A 9 -4.90 -22.76 12.63
CA VAL A 9 -4.15 -22.75 11.36
C VAL A 9 -2.67 -22.95 11.66
N ARG A 10 -1.95 -23.76 10.87
CA ARG A 10 -0.48 -23.87 10.94
C ARG A 10 0.14 -22.60 10.38
N GLY A 11 0.71 -21.74 11.22
CA GLY A 11 1.40 -20.50 10.80
C GLY A 11 1.32 -19.39 11.84
N SER A 12 1.98 -18.27 11.56
CA SER A 12 1.87 -17.04 12.37
C SER A 12 0.57 -16.30 12.05
N ASN A 13 -0.13 -15.80 13.06
CA ASN A 13 -1.34 -15.02 12.91
C ASN A 13 -1.00 -13.54 12.70
N ILE A 14 -1.48 -12.97 11.60
CA ILE A 14 -1.30 -11.56 11.27
C ILE A 14 -2.66 -10.88 11.29
N VAL A 15 -2.75 -9.75 12.00
CA VAL A 15 -3.91 -8.87 11.92
C VAL A 15 -3.56 -7.70 11.01
N ILE A 16 -4.31 -7.53 9.93
CA ILE A 16 -4.13 -6.44 8.97
C ILE A 16 -5.38 -5.56 9.00
N LYS A 17 -5.20 -4.27 9.26
CA LYS A 17 -6.26 -3.29 8.98
C LYS A 17 -5.90 -2.52 7.71
N LEU A 18 -6.88 -2.46 6.80
CA LEU A 18 -6.80 -1.71 5.55
C LEU A 18 -7.46 -0.34 5.73
N ASP A 19 -6.81 0.72 5.27
CA ASP A 19 -7.34 2.09 5.32
C ASP A 19 -8.44 2.26 4.26
N ILE A 20 -9.69 2.28 4.71
CA ILE A 20 -10.84 2.54 3.85
C ILE A 20 -10.98 4.05 3.57
N THR A 21 -10.34 4.94 4.33
CA THR A 21 -10.41 6.40 4.11
C THR A 21 -9.75 6.83 2.79
N LYS A 22 -8.67 6.14 2.36
CA LYS A 22 -8.12 6.30 1.00
C LYS A 22 -9.02 5.71 -0.09
N ALA A 23 -10.01 4.90 0.28
CA ALA A 23 -10.96 4.35 -0.69
C ALA A 23 -11.88 5.41 -1.26
N TYR A 24 -12.08 6.57 -0.60
CA TYR A 24 -12.84 7.71 -1.15
C TYR A 24 -12.32 8.10 -2.54
N ASP A 25 -11.00 8.20 -2.71
CA ASP A 25 -10.37 8.58 -3.99
C ASP A 25 -10.31 7.42 -5.00
N CYS A 26 -10.69 6.22 -4.56
CA CYS A 26 -10.56 4.98 -5.34
C CYS A 26 -11.91 4.36 -5.72
N VAL A 27 -13.05 4.91 -5.27
CA VAL A 27 -14.38 4.37 -5.59
C VAL A 27 -14.59 4.39 -7.11
N ASP A 28 -14.67 3.21 -7.72
CA ASP A 28 -15.03 3.07 -9.13
C ASP A 28 -16.49 3.51 -9.35
N TRP A 29 -16.73 4.41 -10.31
CA TRP A 29 -18.07 4.91 -10.58
C TRP A 29 -19.00 3.83 -11.16
N GLY A 30 -18.45 2.85 -11.88
CA GLY A 30 -19.21 1.68 -12.33
C GLY A 30 -19.71 0.83 -11.16
N PHE A 31 -18.85 0.61 -10.16
CA PHE A 31 -19.20 -0.04 -8.90
C PHE A 31 -20.26 0.75 -8.14
N LEU A 32 -20.07 2.06 -7.96
CA LEU A 32 -21.03 2.94 -7.29
C LEU A 32 -22.43 2.86 -7.96
N ARG A 33 -22.48 2.86 -9.29
CA ARG A 33 -23.75 2.72 -10.03
C ARG A 33 -24.44 1.39 -9.75
N ARG A 34 -23.68 0.29 -9.69
CA ARG A 34 -24.20 -1.04 -9.34
C ARG A 34 -24.72 -1.08 -7.90
N VAL A 35 -24.03 -0.44 -6.97
CA VAL A 35 -24.46 -0.29 -5.56
C VAL A 35 -25.81 0.43 -5.52
N LEU A 36 -25.91 1.63 -6.11
CA LEU A 36 -27.15 2.40 -6.14
C LEU A 36 -28.31 1.64 -6.78
N GLN A 37 -28.06 0.93 -7.89
CA GLN A 37 -29.06 0.08 -8.53
C GLN A 37 -29.55 -1.04 -7.61
N LYS A 38 -28.64 -1.68 -6.86
CA LYS A 38 -28.98 -2.73 -5.89
C LYS A 38 -29.80 -2.22 -4.70
N PHE A 39 -29.60 -0.96 -4.29
CA PHE A 39 -30.44 -0.30 -3.28
C PHE A 39 -31.78 0.20 -3.83
N GLY A 40 -32.06 0.04 -5.12
CA GLY A 40 -33.34 0.37 -5.73
C GLY A 40 -33.50 1.85 -6.11
N PHE A 41 -32.40 2.59 -6.26
CA PHE A 41 -32.46 3.97 -6.74
C PHE A 41 -32.96 4.02 -8.19
N ALA A 42 -33.85 4.96 -8.49
CA ALA A 42 -34.37 5.17 -9.83
C ALA A 42 -33.29 5.73 -10.78
N ASP A 43 -33.38 5.40 -12.07
CA ASP A 43 -32.37 5.75 -13.08
C ASP A 43 -32.10 7.25 -13.18
N ASN A 44 -33.14 8.07 -13.02
CA ASN A 44 -33.03 9.53 -13.01
C ASN A 44 -32.17 10.05 -11.84
N VAL A 45 -32.31 9.45 -10.66
CA VAL A 45 -31.52 9.81 -9.47
C VAL A 45 -30.07 9.33 -9.64
N MET A 46 -29.88 8.10 -10.14
CA MET A 46 -28.54 7.58 -10.43
C MET A 46 -27.81 8.43 -11.47
N GLN A 47 -28.51 8.92 -12.50
CA GLN A 47 -27.93 9.80 -13.51
C GLN A 47 -27.51 11.15 -12.92
N LEU A 48 -28.32 11.70 -12.01
CA LEU A 48 -27.98 12.94 -11.31
C LEU A 48 -26.71 12.75 -10.45
N ILE A 49 -26.63 11.62 -9.72
CA ILE A 49 -25.45 11.28 -8.91
C ILE A 49 -24.21 11.09 -9.79
N SER A 50 -24.31 10.33 -10.90
CA SER A 50 -23.23 10.15 -11.87
C SER A 50 -22.71 11.50 -12.38
N ASN A 51 -23.61 12.40 -12.78
CA ASN A 51 -23.22 13.74 -13.21
C ASN A 51 -22.50 14.50 -12.09
N CYS A 52 -22.98 14.44 -10.85
CA CYS A 52 -22.33 15.11 -9.72
C CYS A 52 -20.88 14.65 -9.48
N VAL A 53 -20.60 13.35 -9.64
CA VAL A 53 -19.25 12.79 -9.43
C VAL A 53 -18.34 12.93 -10.66
N GLU A 54 -18.91 12.94 -11.88
CA GLU A 54 -18.17 12.97 -13.16
C GLU A 54 -17.82 14.38 -13.69
N ILE A 55 -18.62 15.39 -13.33
CA ILE A 55 -18.45 16.76 -13.82
C ILE A 55 -17.20 17.52 -13.28
N PRO A 56 -16.75 17.36 -12.02
CA PRO A 56 -15.75 18.27 -11.46
C PRO A 56 -14.40 18.16 -12.18
N TRP A 57 -13.87 19.33 -12.52
CA TRP A 57 -12.50 19.49 -13.01
C TRP A 57 -11.59 19.84 -11.85
N TYR A 58 -10.43 19.19 -11.82
CA TYR A 58 -9.35 19.47 -10.87
C TYR A 58 -8.29 20.30 -11.59
N SER A 59 -7.70 21.28 -10.91
CA SER A 59 -6.59 22.05 -11.45
C SER A 59 -5.32 21.78 -10.65
N VAL A 60 -4.22 21.56 -11.36
CA VAL A 60 -2.86 21.59 -10.78
C VAL A 60 -2.18 22.83 -11.32
N VAL A 61 -1.66 23.67 -10.41
CA VAL A 61 -1.09 25.00 -10.69
C VAL A 61 -0.04 25.00 -11.81
N LEU A 62 0.59 23.85 -12.08
CA LEU A 62 1.63 23.70 -13.10
C LEU A 62 1.20 22.85 -14.33
N GLN A 63 0.06 22.17 -14.31
CA GLN A 63 -0.35 21.20 -15.36
C GLN A 63 -1.74 21.45 -15.95
N GLY A 64 -2.49 22.44 -15.47
CA GLY A 64 -3.81 22.78 -15.99
C GLY A 64 -4.94 21.92 -15.42
N PHE A 65 -6.06 21.87 -16.14
CA PHE A 65 -7.28 21.20 -15.70
C PHE A 65 -7.34 19.74 -16.18
N PHE A 66 -7.72 18.83 -15.30
CA PHE A 66 -7.97 17.43 -15.61
C PHE A 66 -9.26 16.93 -14.95
N LYS A 67 -9.81 15.83 -15.47
CA LYS A 67 -10.95 15.14 -14.86
C LYS A 67 -10.46 13.93 -14.07
N SER A 68 -11.12 13.63 -12.96
CA SER A 68 -10.95 12.32 -12.34
C SER A 68 -11.69 11.26 -13.15
N SER A 69 -11.25 10.00 -13.04
CA SER A 69 -11.93 8.83 -13.60
C SER A 69 -12.59 7.95 -12.53
N ARG A 70 -12.39 8.30 -11.25
CA ARG A 70 -12.88 7.56 -10.08
C ARG A 70 -12.87 8.45 -8.83
N GLY A 71 -13.45 7.94 -7.77
CA GLY A 71 -13.45 8.55 -6.45
C GLY A 71 -14.64 9.49 -6.21
N LEU A 72 -14.83 9.82 -4.94
CA LEU A 72 -15.88 10.69 -4.44
C LEU A 72 -15.26 12.02 -3.98
N ARG A 73 -16.02 13.11 -4.06
CA ARG A 73 -15.49 14.43 -3.78
C ARG A 73 -15.54 14.73 -2.28
N GLN A 74 -14.37 14.98 -1.70
CA GLN A 74 -14.29 15.42 -0.31
C GLN A 74 -14.87 16.84 -0.16
N GLY A 75 -15.72 17.05 0.85
CA GLY A 75 -16.30 18.37 1.16
C GLY A 75 -17.65 18.68 0.50
N ASP A 76 -18.32 17.71 -0.12
CA ASP A 76 -19.75 17.81 -0.43
C ASP A 76 -20.59 16.91 0.51
N LEU A 77 -21.88 17.21 0.64
CA LEU A 77 -22.78 16.49 1.57
C LEU A 77 -23.21 15.11 1.04
N LEU A 78 -23.04 14.86 -0.25
CA LEU A 78 -23.52 13.63 -0.92
C LEU A 78 -22.49 12.50 -0.84
N SER A 79 -21.21 12.84 -0.98
CA SER A 79 -20.08 11.90 -1.00
C SER A 79 -19.98 11.07 0.28
N PRO A 80 -20.17 11.60 1.50
CA PRO A 80 -20.21 10.78 2.71
C PRO A 80 -21.31 9.71 2.66
N LEU A 81 -22.51 10.04 2.15
CA LEU A 81 -23.62 9.10 2.04
C LEU A 81 -23.36 8.01 1.00
N LEU A 82 -22.84 8.39 -0.17
CA LEU A 82 -22.48 7.45 -1.23
C LEU A 82 -21.35 6.51 -0.80
N PHE A 83 -20.41 7.04 -0.01
CA PHE A 83 -19.34 6.27 0.55
C PHE A 83 -19.87 5.23 1.55
N ILE A 84 -20.76 5.61 2.46
CA ILE A 84 -21.39 4.68 3.41
C ILE A 84 -22.11 3.55 2.66
N LEU A 85 -22.87 3.85 1.61
CA LEU A 85 -23.54 2.82 0.81
C LEU A 85 -22.54 1.88 0.11
N SER A 86 -21.45 2.44 -0.40
CA SER A 86 -20.39 1.68 -1.07
C SER A 86 -19.62 0.79 -0.08
N GLU A 87 -19.35 1.32 1.10
CA GLU A 87 -18.68 0.62 2.20
C GLU A 87 -19.55 -0.51 2.74
N GLU A 88 -20.86 -0.32 2.89
CA GLU A 88 -21.79 -1.37 3.29
C GLU A 88 -21.77 -2.55 2.31
N VAL A 89 -21.78 -2.28 0.99
CA VAL A 89 -21.70 -3.35 -0.02
C VAL A 89 -20.33 -4.00 -0.05
N LEU A 90 -19.25 -3.22 0.09
CA LEU A 90 -17.89 -3.74 0.12
C LEU A 90 -17.65 -4.60 1.37
N SER A 91 -18.13 -4.15 2.53
CA SER A 91 -18.15 -4.87 3.80
C SER A 91 -18.84 -6.22 3.64
N ARG A 92 -20.02 -6.23 3.01
CA ARG A 92 -20.78 -7.46 2.72
C ARG A 92 -20.05 -8.36 1.73
N ALA A 93 -19.45 -7.83 0.68
CA ALA A 93 -18.67 -8.60 -0.27
C ALA A 93 -17.38 -9.19 0.34
N LEU A 94 -16.72 -8.44 1.24
CA LEU A 94 -15.52 -8.90 1.97
C LEU A 94 -15.85 -9.85 3.12
N THR A 95 -17.10 -9.86 3.60
CA THR A 95 -17.58 -10.86 4.55
C THR A 95 -18.24 -12.04 3.84
N ASP A 96 -18.49 -11.94 2.53
CA ASP A 96 -19.04 -13.01 1.74
C ASP A 96 -17.98 -14.11 1.55
N ARG A 97 -18.26 -15.24 2.19
CA ARG A 97 -17.35 -16.38 2.28
C ARG A 97 -17.12 -17.04 0.92
N GLU A 98 -18.06 -16.88 -0.02
CA GLU A 98 -18.04 -17.51 -1.34
C GLU A 98 -16.85 -17.05 -2.20
N ASP A 99 -16.47 -15.78 -2.13
CA ASP A 99 -15.33 -15.27 -2.91
C ASP A 99 -13.98 -15.70 -2.32
N PHE A 100 -13.88 -15.80 -0.99
CA PHE A 100 -12.73 -16.43 -0.34
C PHE A 100 -12.65 -17.93 -0.64
N GLU A 101 -13.79 -18.60 -0.81
CA GLU A 101 -13.85 -20.03 -1.11
C GLU A 101 -13.40 -20.31 -2.54
N LYS A 102 -13.80 -19.47 -3.49
CA LYS A 102 -13.31 -19.52 -4.88
C LYS A 102 -11.79 -19.34 -4.99
N ILE A 103 -11.18 -18.57 -4.09
CA ILE A 103 -9.73 -18.31 -4.06
C ILE A 103 -9.00 -19.32 -3.14
N GLY A 104 -9.74 -20.14 -2.37
CA GLY A 104 -9.17 -21.14 -1.45
C GLY A 104 -8.57 -20.54 -0.16
N LEU A 105 -8.92 -19.29 0.19
CA LEU A 105 -8.37 -18.57 1.34
C LEU A 105 -9.28 -18.53 2.56
N SER A 106 -10.50 -19.08 2.49
CA SER A 106 -11.51 -18.99 3.56
C SER A 106 -11.09 -19.61 4.89
N SER A 107 -10.15 -20.56 4.87
CA SER A 107 -9.60 -21.16 6.10
C SER A 107 -8.41 -20.38 6.67
N LEU A 108 -7.90 -19.38 5.95
CA LEU A 108 -6.68 -18.64 6.28
C LEU A 108 -6.98 -17.19 6.68
N VAL A 109 -8.03 -16.59 6.12
CA VAL A 109 -8.39 -15.19 6.34
C VAL A 109 -9.75 -15.10 7.02
N THR A 110 -9.84 -14.28 8.08
CA THR A 110 -11.10 -13.87 8.70
C THR A 110 -11.20 -12.36 8.59
N VAL A 111 -12.33 -11.87 8.09
CA VAL A 111 -12.60 -10.43 7.92
C VAL A 111 -13.64 -9.99 8.95
N GLY A 112 -13.38 -8.87 9.61
CA GLY A 112 -14.32 -8.22 10.51
C GLY A 112 -14.40 -6.72 10.23
N VAL A 113 -15.61 -6.17 10.25
CA VAL A 113 -15.85 -4.73 10.08
C VAL A 113 -16.05 -4.09 11.44
N ARG A 114 -15.20 -3.10 11.74
CA ARG A 114 -15.15 -2.40 13.03
C ARG A 114 -14.38 -1.09 12.91
N ASP A 115 -14.81 -0.08 13.68
CA ASP A 115 -13.99 1.10 13.93
C ASP A 115 -12.92 0.78 14.98
N ILE A 116 -11.71 0.53 14.49
CA ILE A 116 -10.57 0.18 15.35
C ILE A 116 -9.96 1.41 16.02
N GLN A 117 -10.16 2.62 15.48
CA GLN A 117 -9.65 3.84 16.09
C GLN A 117 -10.50 4.27 17.29
N GLY A 118 -11.82 4.09 17.22
CA GLY A 118 -12.74 4.39 18.32
C GLY A 118 -12.97 3.22 19.27
N GLU A 119 -13.27 2.02 18.75
CA GLU A 119 -13.65 0.87 19.58
C GLU A 119 -12.51 -0.12 19.83
N GLY A 120 -11.43 -0.05 19.05
CA GLY A 120 -10.31 -0.99 19.12
C GLY A 120 -10.58 -2.34 18.43
N PHE A 121 -9.61 -3.23 18.54
CA PHE A 121 -9.72 -4.62 18.11
C PHE A 121 -10.59 -5.44 19.07
N PRO A 122 -11.28 -6.50 18.56
CA PRO A 122 -12.11 -7.37 19.40
C PRO A 122 -11.33 -8.11 20.48
N GLU A 123 -11.87 -8.10 21.70
CA GLU A 123 -11.20 -8.69 22.87
C GLU A 123 -11.04 -10.21 22.75
N GLU A 124 -11.87 -10.88 21.93
CA GLU A 124 -11.72 -12.32 21.66
C GLU A 124 -10.38 -12.70 20.99
N PHE A 125 -9.63 -11.73 20.47
CA PHE A 125 -8.31 -11.93 19.85
C PHE A 125 -7.14 -11.46 20.74
N CYS A 126 -7.39 -11.12 22.00
CA CYS A 126 -6.35 -10.75 22.95
C CYS A 126 -5.24 -11.82 23.03
N GLY A 127 -3.98 -11.41 22.84
CA GLY A 127 -2.81 -12.30 22.83
C GLY A 127 -2.80 -13.36 21.72
N ALA A 128 -3.60 -13.22 20.66
CA ALA A 128 -3.70 -14.21 19.59
C ALA A 128 -2.77 -13.95 18.39
N ALA A 129 -2.35 -12.69 18.19
CA ALA A 129 -1.60 -12.25 17.02
C ALA A 129 -0.09 -12.29 17.23
N ASP A 130 0.66 -12.76 16.23
CA ASP A 130 2.13 -12.66 16.19
C ASP A 130 2.55 -11.29 15.68
N SER A 131 1.74 -10.69 14.79
CA SER A 131 1.95 -9.34 14.32
C SER A 131 0.65 -8.59 14.01
N VAL A 132 0.73 -7.27 14.08
CA VAL A 132 -0.34 -6.33 13.71
C VAL A 132 0.21 -5.32 12.70
N PHE A 133 -0.50 -5.12 11.60
CA PHE A 133 -0.21 -4.09 10.60
C PHE A 133 -1.33 -3.04 10.58
N LEU A 134 -0.95 -1.77 10.72
CA LEU A 134 -1.85 -0.61 10.72
C LEU A 134 -1.58 0.29 9.51
N ASP A 135 -2.52 0.34 8.57
CA ASP A 135 -2.66 1.43 7.61
C ASP A 135 -3.90 2.21 8.00
N LEU A 136 -3.70 3.30 8.73
CA LEU A 136 -4.77 4.14 9.30
C LEU A 136 -4.36 5.61 9.21
N PRO A 137 -5.31 6.56 9.10
CA PRO A 137 -5.00 7.98 9.14
C PRO A 137 -4.49 8.43 10.52
N GLN A 138 -4.96 7.78 11.60
CA GLN A 138 -4.56 8.07 12.99
C GLN A 138 -4.15 6.79 13.74
N PRO A 139 -3.03 6.15 13.38
CA PRO A 139 -2.67 4.84 13.91
C PRO A 139 -2.39 4.88 15.43
N TRP A 140 -1.98 6.02 15.98
CA TRP A 140 -1.78 6.21 17.42
C TRP A 140 -3.03 5.92 18.27
N LEU A 141 -4.24 6.08 17.72
CA LEU A 141 -5.48 5.73 18.44
C LEU A 141 -5.68 4.21 18.54
N ALA A 142 -5.23 3.45 17.53
CA ALA A 142 -5.36 2.01 17.48
C ALA A 142 -4.22 1.26 18.19
N ILE A 143 -3.03 1.87 18.32
CA ILE A 143 -1.83 1.24 18.91
C ILE A 143 -2.07 0.61 20.29
N PRO A 144 -2.76 1.25 21.26
CA PRO A 144 -3.02 0.63 22.56
C PRO A 144 -3.85 -0.66 22.46
N SER A 145 -4.86 -0.68 21.58
CA SER A 145 -5.69 -1.86 21.35
C SER A 145 -4.92 -2.94 20.57
N ALA A 146 -4.12 -2.55 19.57
CA ALA A 146 -3.24 -3.45 18.84
C ALA A 146 -2.25 -4.18 19.76
N GLY A 147 -1.71 -3.48 20.75
CA GLY A 147 -0.83 -4.07 21.77
C GLY A 147 -1.49 -5.20 22.57
N LYS A 148 -2.79 -5.11 22.84
CA LYS A 148 -3.54 -6.20 23.52
C LYS A 148 -3.68 -7.44 22.64
N MET A 149 -3.72 -7.28 21.33
CA MET A 149 -3.88 -8.40 20.39
C MET A 149 -2.59 -9.22 20.24
N LEU A 150 -1.45 -8.57 20.44
CA LEU A 150 -0.14 -9.17 20.26
C LEU A 150 0.20 -10.16 21.38
N LYS A 151 0.78 -11.29 20.99
CA LYS A 151 1.50 -12.19 21.89
C LYS A 151 2.72 -11.47 22.50
N PRO A 152 3.29 -11.98 23.60
CA PRO A 152 4.58 -11.50 24.11
C PRO A 152 5.62 -11.43 22.99
N ASP A 153 6.34 -10.31 22.91
CA ASP A 153 7.34 -10.04 21.88
C ASP A 153 6.78 -9.95 20.43
N GLY A 154 5.46 -9.81 20.28
CA GLY A 154 4.79 -9.62 19.00
C GLY A 154 5.16 -8.31 18.31
N VAL A 155 5.02 -8.27 16.98
CA VAL A 155 5.48 -7.14 16.15
C VAL A 155 4.30 -6.26 15.72
N LEU A 156 4.40 -4.96 15.98
CA LEU A 156 3.53 -3.96 15.36
C LEU A 156 4.27 -3.28 14.21
N CYS A 157 3.58 -3.10 13.09
CA CYS A 157 4.02 -2.27 11.98
C CYS A 157 2.92 -1.25 11.65
N SER A 158 3.28 0.02 11.52
CA SER A 158 2.38 1.08 11.08
C SER A 158 2.91 1.71 9.81
N PHE A 159 2.06 1.86 8.81
CA PHE A 159 2.31 2.71 7.66
C PHE A 159 1.82 4.13 7.94
N SER A 160 2.56 5.15 7.47
CA SER A 160 2.18 6.55 7.58
C SER A 160 2.75 7.35 6.41
N PRO A 161 1.95 8.06 5.60
CA PRO A 161 2.46 8.90 4.53
C PRO A 161 3.16 10.18 5.02
N CYS A 162 2.79 10.69 6.20
CA CYS A 162 3.33 11.95 6.73
C CYS A 162 4.21 11.72 7.96
N ILE A 163 5.28 12.51 8.10
CA ILE A 163 6.23 12.37 9.22
C ILE A 163 5.59 12.74 10.57
N GLU A 164 4.61 13.63 10.58
CA GLU A 164 3.86 14.03 11.77
C GLU A 164 3.02 12.87 12.31
N GLN A 165 2.51 12.01 11.41
CA GLN A 165 1.78 10.81 11.81
C GLN A 165 2.73 9.78 12.45
N VAL A 166 3.95 9.64 11.91
CA VAL A 166 5.01 8.82 12.51
C VAL A 166 5.34 9.33 13.90
N GLN A 167 5.55 10.64 14.08
CA GLN A 167 5.91 11.23 15.37
C GLN A 167 4.89 10.90 16.46
N ARG A 168 3.60 11.10 16.18
CA ARG A 168 2.50 10.76 17.11
C ARG A 168 2.42 9.27 17.43
N SER A 169 2.63 8.43 16.41
CA SER A 169 2.63 6.97 16.57
C SER A 169 3.79 6.51 17.45
N CYS A 170 5.00 7.03 17.20
CA CYS A 170 6.18 6.75 18.00
C CYS A 170 6.02 7.20 19.45
N GLU A 171 5.39 8.34 19.71
CA GLU A 171 5.10 8.79 21.07
C GLU A 171 4.20 7.80 21.82
N THR A 172 3.15 7.32 21.15
CA THR A 172 2.25 6.31 21.73
C THR A 172 2.95 4.97 21.94
N LEU A 173 3.79 4.55 20.99
CA LEU A 173 4.54 3.28 21.06
C LEU A 173 5.51 3.23 22.25
N LYS A 174 6.10 4.35 22.67
CA LYS A 174 7.05 4.40 23.81
C LYS A 174 6.46 3.86 25.11
N THR A 175 5.14 3.94 25.28
CA THR A 175 4.44 3.46 26.49
C THR A 175 4.66 1.97 26.70
N ASN A 176 4.31 1.13 25.71
CA ASN A 176 4.23 -0.33 25.85
C ASN A 176 5.06 -1.12 24.83
N PHE A 177 5.82 -0.45 23.96
CA PHE A 177 6.65 -1.10 22.94
C PHE A 177 8.14 -0.76 23.10
N THR A 178 8.99 -1.62 22.54
CA THR A 178 10.45 -1.52 22.46
C THR A 178 10.91 -1.68 21.01
N ASP A 179 12.20 -1.44 20.74
CA ASP A 179 12.81 -1.57 19.41
C ASP A 179 12.06 -0.79 18.31
N ILE A 180 11.66 0.45 18.63
CA ILE A 180 10.91 1.31 17.71
C ILE A 180 11.85 1.79 16.60
N ARG A 181 11.55 1.41 15.35
CA ARG A 181 12.34 1.73 14.17
C ARG A 181 11.45 2.20 13.03
N THR A 182 11.77 3.35 12.44
CA THR A 182 11.06 3.88 11.27
C THR A 182 11.94 3.79 10.03
N PHE A 183 11.35 3.32 8.93
CA PHE A 183 11.97 3.25 7.61
C PHE A 183 11.20 4.12 6.64
N GLU A 184 11.92 4.80 5.76
CA GLU A 184 11.35 5.51 4.61
C GLU A 184 11.31 4.57 3.40
N VAL A 185 10.14 4.45 2.75
CA VAL A 185 9.94 3.64 1.56
C VAL A 185 10.01 4.55 0.34
N LEU A 186 11.05 4.37 -0.47
CA LEU A 186 11.26 5.11 -1.72
C LEU A 186 10.95 4.22 -2.92
N LEU A 187 9.86 4.52 -3.63
CA LEU A 187 9.54 3.86 -4.89
C LEU A 187 10.35 4.48 -6.03
N ARG A 188 11.17 3.69 -6.72
CA ARG A 188 11.89 4.11 -7.93
C ARG A 188 11.54 3.19 -9.09
N SER A 189 10.97 3.77 -10.14
CA SER A 189 10.67 3.07 -11.39
C SER A 189 11.90 3.08 -12.29
N TYR A 190 12.17 1.96 -12.96
CA TYR A 190 13.25 1.83 -13.92
C TYR A 190 12.67 1.44 -15.28
N GLU A 191 13.08 2.13 -16.33
CA GLU A 191 12.91 1.69 -17.71
C GLU A 191 14.05 0.74 -18.08
N VAL A 192 13.69 -0.46 -18.52
CA VAL A 192 14.65 -1.42 -19.05
C VAL A 192 14.61 -1.35 -20.57
N ARG A 193 15.75 -1.05 -21.19
CA ARG A 193 15.92 -1.01 -22.64
C ARG A 193 17.05 -1.94 -23.05
N GLU A 194 16.82 -2.76 -24.07
CA GLU A 194 17.88 -3.50 -24.74
C GLU A 194 18.51 -2.62 -25.80
N GLY A 195 19.82 -2.39 -25.71
CA GLY A 195 20.58 -1.61 -26.67
C GLY A 195 21.81 -2.39 -27.14
N LYS A 196 22.21 -2.17 -28.39
CA LYS A 196 23.56 -2.53 -28.84
C LYS A 196 24.51 -1.43 -28.37
N THR A 197 25.47 -1.78 -27.52
CA THR A 197 26.57 -0.86 -27.19
C THR A 197 27.54 -0.84 -28.37
N ASP A 198 27.42 0.17 -29.23
CA ASP A 198 28.48 0.49 -30.18
C ASP A 198 29.59 1.21 -29.40
N PHE A 199 30.68 0.50 -29.10
CA PHE A 199 31.91 1.12 -28.62
C PHE A 199 32.54 1.88 -29.79
N THR A 200 32.22 3.15 -29.96
CA THR A 200 33.08 4.08 -30.70
C THR A 200 34.09 4.67 -29.72
N VAL A 201 35.35 4.26 -29.83
CA VAL A 201 36.47 4.93 -29.20
C VAL A 201 36.62 6.29 -29.90
N SER A 202 36.02 7.34 -29.32
CA SER A 202 36.35 8.72 -29.67
C SER A 202 37.43 9.19 -28.69
N ASP A 203 38.66 9.19 -29.17
CA ASP A 203 39.82 9.78 -28.51
C ASP A 203 39.66 11.31 -28.48
N SER A 204 39.45 11.89 -27.30
CA SER A 204 39.52 13.33 -27.03
C SER A 204 39.68 13.55 -25.53
N GLY A 205 40.90 13.91 -25.12
CA GLY A 205 41.35 13.92 -23.72
C GLY A 205 40.80 15.03 -22.81
N GLY A 206 40.80 14.74 -21.50
CA GLY A 206 40.62 15.69 -20.39
C GLY A 206 40.17 15.00 -19.08
N PRO A 207 40.60 15.42 -17.86
CA PRO A 207 40.82 14.50 -16.75
C PRO A 207 39.78 14.51 -15.59
N ILE A 208 39.62 13.29 -15.02
CA ILE A 208 39.40 12.91 -13.61
C ILE A 208 38.03 13.17 -12.95
N GLY A 209 37.36 12.04 -12.65
CA GLY A 209 36.26 11.90 -11.69
C GLY A 209 35.79 10.45 -11.60
N SER A 210 36.63 9.55 -11.08
CA SER A 210 36.36 8.10 -11.03
C SER A 210 35.31 7.71 -9.98
N LEU A 211 34.19 7.14 -10.42
CA LEU A 211 33.27 6.36 -9.58
C LEU A 211 33.76 4.90 -9.49
N PRO A 212 33.57 4.19 -8.35
CA PRO A 212 34.14 2.87 -8.14
C PRO A 212 33.31 1.79 -8.86
N CYS A 213 33.79 1.31 -10.02
CA CYS A 213 33.30 0.08 -10.63
C CYS A 213 34.13 -1.12 -10.14
N LYS A 214 33.45 -2.11 -9.53
CA LYS A 214 34.04 -3.41 -9.14
C LYS A 214 34.58 -4.12 -10.38
N ARG A 215 35.91 -4.23 -10.48
CA ARG A 215 36.65 -4.95 -11.52
C ARG A 215 36.45 -6.46 -11.32
N ARG A 216 35.79 -7.14 -12.27
CA ARG A 216 35.76 -8.61 -12.34
C ARG A 216 37.01 -9.04 -13.11
N HIS A 217 37.89 -9.79 -12.46
CA HIS A 217 39.09 -10.37 -13.08
C HIS A 217 38.65 -11.54 -13.97
N VAL A 218 38.92 -11.48 -15.27
CA VAL A 218 38.85 -12.64 -16.17
C VAL A 218 40.16 -12.69 -16.94
N SER A 219 40.78 -13.86 -16.86
CA SER A 219 42.13 -14.19 -17.30
C SER A 219 42.36 -13.98 -18.80
N GLU A 220 43.57 -13.56 -19.15
CA GLU A 220 44.04 -13.44 -20.53
C GLU A 220 44.21 -14.82 -21.17
N GLU A 221 43.58 -15.04 -22.33
CA GLU A 221 44.09 -15.99 -23.32
C GLU A 221 44.23 -15.27 -24.67
N VAL A 222 45.46 -15.30 -25.18
CA VAL A 222 45.87 -14.71 -26.45
C VAL A 222 45.48 -15.66 -27.59
N SER A 223 44.67 -15.20 -28.54
CA SER A 223 44.70 -15.75 -29.90
C SER A 223 44.28 -14.74 -30.97
N ASN A 224 45.04 -14.78 -32.07
CA ASN A 224 45.06 -13.87 -33.20
C ASN A 224 43.77 -13.84 -34.04
N GLY A 225 43.37 -12.64 -34.46
CA GLY A 225 42.88 -12.36 -35.82
C GLY A 225 41.52 -12.89 -36.25
N ARG A 226 40.44 -12.13 -35.98
CA ARG A 226 39.38 -11.79 -36.95
C ARG A 226 38.46 -10.72 -36.36
N ASN A 227 38.24 -9.66 -37.13
CA ASN A 227 37.44 -8.50 -36.77
C ASN A 227 35.94 -8.89 -36.75
N ASN A 228 35.51 -9.61 -35.71
CA ASN A 228 34.10 -9.87 -35.43
C ASN A 228 33.59 -8.77 -34.50
N LYS A 229 32.75 -7.86 -35.02
CA LYS A 229 31.88 -7.03 -34.18
C LYS A 229 30.94 -7.96 -33.40
N CYS A 230 31.36 -8.40 -32.22
CA CYS A 230 30.51 -9.07 -31.27
C CYS A 230 29.69 -8.00 -30.55
N SER A 231 28.56 -7.58 -31.14
CA SER A 231 27.60 -6.76 -30.42
C SER A 231 26.82 -7.69 -29.49
N SER A 232 27.27 -7.86 -28.26
CA SER A 232 26.44 -8.49 -27.24
C SER A 232 25.24 -7.58 -26.97
N PRO A 233 24.00 -8.12 -26.88
CA PRO A 233 22.87 -7.33 -26.44
C PRO A 233 23.13 -6.86 -25.01
N ALA A 234 23.19 -5.55 -24.80
CA ALA A 234 23.36 -4.96 -23.48
C ALA A 234 21.99 -4.50 -22.97
N VAL A 235 21.53 -5.11 -21.89
CA VAL A 235 20.33 -4.68 -21.18
C VAL A 235 20.72 -3.51 -20.29
N MET A 236 20.08 -2.35 -20.50
CA MET A 236 20.30 -1.14 -19.71
C MET A 236 19.04 -0.78 -18.94
N ALA A 237 19.14 -0.70 -17.62
CA ALA A 237 18.09 -0.16 -16.76
C ALA A 237 18.43 1.30 -16.42
N ARG A 238 17.52 2.23 -16.71
CA ARG A 238 17.64 3.65 -16.34
C ARG A 238 16.48 4.05 -15.44
N PRO A 239 16.70 4.79 -14.34
CA PRO A 239 15.60 5.34 -13.55
C PRO A 239 14.71 6.21 -14.44
N CYS A 240 13.38 6.10 -14.31
CA CYS A 240 12.45 7.03 -14.97
C CYS A 240 12.76 8.46 -14.50
N ALA A 241 12.78 9.41 -15.45
CA ALA A 241 13.04 10.82 -15.14
C ALA A 241 11.93 11.46 -14.28
N GLU A 242 10.71 10.91 -14.36
CA GLU A 242 9.57 11.30 -13.53
C GLU A 242 9.51 10.41 -12.27
N ALA A 243 10.10 10.88 -11.17
CA ALA A 243 9.85 10.30 -9.87
C ALA A 243 8.44 10.72 -9.41
N ARG A 244 7.47 9.80 -9.40
CA ARG A 244 6.24 9.99 -8.64
C ARG A 244 6.62 9.97 -7.16
N GLY A 245 6.78 11.16 -6.57
CA GLY A 245 7.24 11.38 -5.20
C GLY A 245 6.25 10.94 -4.12
N HIS A 246 5.88 9.67 -4.09
CA HIS A 246 5.19 9.09 -2.95
C HIS A 246 6.20 8.38 -2.06
N THR A 247 6.66 9.11 -1.06
CA THR A 247 7.31 8.55 0.12
C THR A 247 6.23 8.10 1.10
N GLY A 248 6.44 6.94 1.72
CA GLY A 248 5.71 6.54 2.92
C GLY A 248 6.67 6.02 3.96
N TYR A 249 6.25 6.06 5.22
CA TYR A 249 7.04 5.58 6.35
C TYR A 249 6.44 4.29 6.91
N LEU A 250 7.31 3.33 7.25
CA LEU A 250 6.96 2.13 8.00
C LEU A 250 7.63 2.17 9.36
N THR A 251 6.83 2.25 10.42
CA THR A 251 7.30 2.21 11.81
C THR A 251 7.03 0.83 12.40
N PHE A 252 8.10 0.14 12.79
CA PHE A 252 8.06 -1.15 13.45
C PHE A 252 8.33 -0.97 14.94
N ALA A 253 7.71 -1.82 15.77
CA ALA A 253 7.99 -1.91 17.19
C ALA A 253 7.65 -3.32 17.72
N ARG A 254 8.24 -3.72 18.84
CA ARG A 254 7.96 -4.99 19.52
C ARG A 254 7.22 -4.75 20.83
N LEU A 255 6.21 -5.58 21.13
CA LEU A 255 5.51 -5.48 22.41
C LEU A 255 6.46 -5.81 23.56
N LYS A 256 6.51 -4.95 24.59
CA LYS A 256 7.31 -5.21 25.79
C LYS A 256 6.87 -6.53 26.43
N CYS A 257 7.82 -7.45 26.64
CA CYS A 257 7.58 -8.56 27.55
C CYS A 257 7.52 -8.02 28.99
N LEU A 258 6.40 -8.21 29.67
CA LEU A 258 6.37 -8.11 31.12
C LEU A 258 7.29 -9.23 31.65
N ARG A 259 8.37 -8.83 32.33
CA ARG A 259 9.25 -9.76 33.06
C ARG A 259 8.57 -10.26 34.31
#